data_AF-K2DB67-F1
#
_entry.id   AF-K2DB67-F1
#
_cell.length_a   1.000
_cell.length_b   1.000
_cell.length_c   1.000
_cell.angle_alpha   90.00
_cell.angle_beta   90.00
_cell.angle_gamma   90.00
#
_symmetry.space_group_name_H-M   'P 1'
#
loop_
_entity.id
_entity.type
_entity.pdbx_description
1 polymer ?
#
loop_
_entity_poly.entity_id
_entity_poly.type
_entity_poly.pdbx_seq_one_letter_code
_entity_poly.pdbx_strand_id
1 'polypeptide(L)'
;MALTGLQIFKYLPGGKKEKEANCKKCGFPTCMAFAMKLAKKEATLDKCEFISDELKGLLEEASQVQQIEIKFGPVENQVTVGNETVMFRHDKKFINPTCIAIKLNSSDPEFESKFNKISNYCVERVGENLKVNAIALVDLDNSFIEKTKRVAQSGMPLILISSNVENIKNILAEIKESKPLVYLKNSDKSVEIEKEFKVPVVITGNNLESLVNNSGKALENKAENLVIGLKDLSANNLVENLTYIRRAAIENKFKPLGFPVISFMDRVQGIPENIIDKTIWASTFLCKYSNIVVLDYFNEALIYSLLTLRQNIFTDPQKPLQIDSKLYPIGDVDENSPVFVTTNFALTYFTVVSEIEASGMPAYLLITSSDGMSVLTAWAANKFTGETIAKAAKEFNLENTVKHRKMVIPGHVSTLKEEIEEDMPGWETIIGPNEAVDIPDFFKQL
;
A
#
# COMPACT_ATOMS: atom_id res chain seq x y z
N MET A 1 5.77 16.04 11.57
CA MET A 1 4.35 16.40 11.36
C MET A 1 4.28 17.76 10.68
N ALA A 2 3.40 17.91 9.68
CA ALA A 2 3.15 19.21 9.07
C ALA A 2 2.49 20.15 10.09
N LEU A 3 2.91 21.41 10.13
CA LEU A 3 2.29 22.40 11.01
C LEU A 3 0.86 22.68 10.56
N THR A 4 -0.08 22.65 11.50
CA THR A 4 -1.45 23.10 11.25
C THR A 4 -1.45 24.59 10.95
N GLY A 5 -2.44 25.07 10.19
CA GLY A 5 -2.51 26.51 9.90
C GLY A 5 -2.71 27.36 11.17
N LEU A 6 -3.27 26.80 12.25
CA LEU A 6 -3.31 27.45 13.57
C LEU A 6 -1.91 27.60 14.19
N GLN A 7 -1.07 26.56 14.09
CA GLN A 7 0.31 26.63 14.57
C GLN A 7 1.13 27.63 13.74
N ILE A 8 0.98 27.62 12.40
CA ILE A 8 1.63 28.60 11.52
C ILE A 8 1.17 30.03 11.84
N PHE A 9 -0.14 30.23 12.06
CA PHE A 9 -0.72 31.55 12.34
C PHE A 9 -0.11 32.21 13.58
N LYS A 10 0.19 31.44 14.64
CA LYS A 10 0.82 31.96 15.87
C LYS A 10 2.14 32.69 15.63
N TYR A 11 2.87 32.34 14.56
CA TYR A 11 4.16 32.95 14.24
C TYR A 11 4.09 34.04 13.16
N LEU A 12 2.92 34.25 12.55
CA LEU A 12 2.69 35.34 11.59
C LEU A 12 2.35 36.65 12.32
N PRO A 13 2.54 37.82 11.68
CA PRO A 13 2.23 39.13 12.28
C PRO A 13 0.82 39.22 12.87
N GLY A 14 -0.16 38.58 12.22
CA GLY A 14 -1.55 38.52 12.70
C GLY A 14 -1.73 37.71 14.00
N GLY A 15 -0.96 36.65 14.22
CA GLY A 15 -0.99 35.87 15.46
C GLY A 15 -0.19 36.52 16.59
N LYS A 16 0.88 37.24 16.24
CA LYS A 16 1.71 38.02 17.18
C LYS A 16 1.12 39.39 17.55
N LYS A 17 0.05 39.82 16.87
CA LYS A 17 -0.58 41.15 17.01
C LYS A 17 0.38 42.30 16.69
N GLU A 18 1.23 42.10 15.70
CA GLU A 18 2.17 43.10 15.18
C GLU A 18 1.46 44.11 14.26
N LYS A 19 2.12 45.23 13.94
CA LYS A 19 1.52 46.33 13.15
C LYS A 19 1.17 45.88 11.72
N GLU A 20 1.90 44.89 11.21
CA GLU A 20 1.80 44.34 9.87
C GLU A 20 0.74 43.24 9.76
N ALA A 21 -0.05 43.02 10.82
CA ALA A 21 -1.16 42.07 10.86
C ALA A 21 -2.17 42.32 9.73
N ASN A 22 -2.50 41.26 9.00
CA ASN A 22 -3.53 41.26 7.94
C ASN A 22 -3.32 42.35 6.86
N CYS A 23 -2.07 42.72 6.56
CA CYS A 23 -1.73 43.77 5.60
C CYS A 23 -2.05 43.45 4.12
N LYS A 24 -2.46 42.21 3.82
CA LYS A 24 -2.83 41.70 2.48
C LYS A 24 -1.73 41.76 1.41
N LYS A 25 -0.51 42.17 1.75
CA LYS A 25 0.63 42.21 0.80
C LYS A 25 0.98 40.85 0.20
N CYS A 26 0.70 39.76 0.91
CA CYS A 26 0.89 38.39 0.42
C CYS A 26 -0.20 37.89 -0.54
N GLY A 27 -1.18 38.73 -0.90
CA GLY A 27 -2.30 38.38 -1.78
C GLY A 27 -3.44 37.62 -1.11
N PHE A 28 -3.39 37.44 0.21
CA PHE A 28 -4.45 36.77 0.98
C PHE A 28 -5.20 37.77 1.88
N PRO A 29 -6.51 37.54 2.13
CA PRO A 29 -7.35 38.48 2.87
C PRO A 29 -6.95 38.64 4.34
N THR A 30 -6.36 37.61 4.95
CA THR A 30 -5.88 37.61 6.34
C THR A 30 -4.62 36.76 6.49
N CYS A 31 -3.83 37.00 7.55
CA CYS A 31 -2.71 36.13 7.93
C CYS A 31 -3.16 34.69 8.21
N MET A 32 -4.39 34.50 8.73
CA MET A 32 -4.96 33.17 8.97
C MET A 32 -5.26 32.43 7.65
N ALA A 33 -5.81 33.13 6.65
CA ALA A 33 -6.03 32.56 5.32
C ALA A 33 -4.70 32.15 4.67
N PHE A 34 -3.66 32.98 4.81
CA PHE A 34 -2.30 32.62 4.36
C PHE A 34 -1.74 31.41 5.10
N ALA A 35 -1.89 31.34 6.43
CA ALA A 35 -1.45 30.21 7.24
C ALA A 35 -2.13 28.89 6.84
N MET A 36 -3.43 28.92 6.54
CA MET A 36 -4.17 27.76 6.03
C MET A 36 -3.65 27.29 4.68
N LYS A 37 -3.31 28.23 3.79
CA LYS A 37 -2.76 27.92 2.46
C LYS A 37 -1.34 27.38 2.55
N LEU A 38 -0.50 27.90 3.45
CA LEU A 38 0.82 27.35 3.76
C LEU A 38 0.74 25.91 4.31
N ALA A 39 -0.16 25.65 5.27
CA ALA A 39 -0.34 24.31 5.82
C ALA A 39 -0.77 23.28 4.76
N LYS A 40 -1.52 23.71 3.75
CA LYS A 40 -1.94 22.90 2.60
C LYS A 40 -0.91 22.84 1.46
N LYS A 41 0.24 23.51 1.59
CA LYS A 41 1.26 23.68 0.53
C LYS A 41 0.74 24.36 -0.75
N GLU A 42 -0.31 25.18 -0.63
CA GLU A 42 -0.91 25.94 -1.75
C GLU A 42 -0.32 27.37 -1.87
N ALA A 43 0.61 27.73 -1.00
CA ALA A 43 1.33 28.99 -1.02
C ALA A 43 2.79 28.77 -0.58
N THR A 44 3.68 29.68 -0.95
CA THR A 44 5.09 29.68 -0.55
C THR A 44 5.37 30.77 0.48
N LEU A 45 6.43 30.57 1.27
CA LEU A 45 6.83 31.47 2.35
C LEU A 45 7.24 32.85 1.83
N ASP A 46 7.80 32.90 0.63
CA ASP A 46 8.32 34.11 -0.02
C ASP A 46 7.25 35.18 -0.27
N LYS A 47 5.96 34.79 -0.24
CA LYS A 47 4.84 35.73 -0.39
C LYS A 47 4.69 36.67 0.81
N CYS A 48 5.28 36.38 1.96
CA CYS A 48 5.19 37.23 3.14
C CYS A 48 6.57 37.79 3.52
N GLU A 49 6.77 39.08 3.24
CA GLU A 49 8.01 39.81 3.56
C GLU A 49 8.28 39.93 5.07
N PHE A 50 7.26 39.69 5.90
CA PHE A 50 7.31 39.84 7.37
C PHE A 50 7.40 38.49 8.08
N ILE A 51 7.83 37.44 7.39
CA ILE A 51 7.91 36.12 7.98
C ILE A 51 9.11 36.03 8.94
N SER A 52 8.86 35.56 10.17
CA SER A 52 9.93 35.38 11.15
C SER A 52 10.85 34.21 10.78
N ASP A 53 12.15 34.34 11.09
CA ASP A 53 13.12 33.27 10.86
C ASP A 53 12.81 32.02 11.69
N GLU A 54 12.15 32.19 12.85
CA GLU A 54 11.61 31.09 13.66
C GLU A 54 10.56 30.27 12.89
N LEU A 55 9.62 30.92 12.19
CA LEU A 55 8.62 30.22 11.38
C LEU A 55 9.24 29.56 10.14
N LYS A 56 10.25 30.20 9.52
CA LYS A 56 11.00 29.58 8.42
C LYS A 56 11.67 28.29 8.90
N GLY A 57 12.40 28.34 10.02
CA GLY A 57 13.04 27.16 10.61
C GLY A 57 12.06 26.05 10.93
N LEU A 58 10.93 26.36 11.58
CA LEU A 58 9.89 25.37 11.91
C LEU A 58 9.27 24.71 10.67
N LEU A 59 9.05 25.47 9.59
CA LEU A 59 8.49 24.95 8.34
C LEU A 59 9.49 24.16 7.52
N GLU A 60 10.75 24.58 7.48
CA GLU A 60 11.85 23.78 6.92
C GLU A 60 11.97 22.44 7.67
N GLU A 61 11.97 22.48 9.00
CA GLU A 61 12.05 21.30 9.85
C GLU A 61 10.82 20.38 9.72
N ALA A 62 9.63 20.95 9.47
CA ALA A 62 8.40 20.20 9.21
C ALA A 62 8.35 19.61 7.79
N SER A 63 9.11 20.18 6.85
CA SER A 63 9.18 19.75 5.44
C SER A 63 10.28 18.73 5.18
N GLN A 64 11.17 18.49 6.16
CA GLN A 64 12.19 17.45 6.06
C GLN A 64 11.54 16.07 5.89
N VAL A 65 12.01 15.34 4.89
CA VAL A 65 11.69 13.94 4.67
C VAL A 65 12.28 13.12 5.82
N GLN A 66 11.43 12.44 6.59
CA GLN A 66 11.87 11.66 7.76
C GLN A 66 12.52 10.33 7.35
N GLN A 67 11.89 9.61 6.42
CA GLN A 67 12.43 8.41 5.79
C GLN A 67 12.49 8.63 4.27
N ILE A 68 13.66 8.45 3.67
CA ILE A 68 13.87 8.66 2.23
C ILE A 68 13.04 7.67 1.41
N GLU A 69 12.57 8.12 0.25
CA GLU A 69 11.93 7.27 -0.76
C GLU A 69 12.98 6.66 -1.68
N ILE A 70 12.97 5.35 -1.85
CA ILE A 70 13.87 4.62 -2.73
C ILE A 70 13.06 3.88 -3.77
N LYS A 71 13.57 3.90 -5.01
CA LYS A 71 12.95 3.24 -6.17
C LYS A 71 13.94 2.29 -6.81
N PHE A 72 13.48 1.09 -7.19
CA PHE A 72 14.28 0.12 -7.93
C PHE A 72 13.41 -0.74 -8.85
N GLY A 73 14.05 -1.38 -9.83
CA GLY A 73 13.35 -2.11 -10.89
C GLY A 73 13.05 -1.26 -12.13
N PRO A 74 12.61 -1.93 -13.22
CA PRO A 74 12.25 -1.26 -14.47
C PRO A 74 10.99 -0.40 -14.29
N VAL A 75 10.85 0.64 -15.13
CA VAL A 75 9.79 1.66 -15.01
C VAL A 75 8.37 1.06 -14.93
N GLU A 76 8.08 0.04 -15.73
CA GLU A 76 6.75 -0.60 -15.79
C GLU A 76 6.37 -1.38 -14.52
N ASN A 77 7.36 -1.93 -13.81
CA ASN A 77 7.16 -2.72 -12.59
C ASN A 77 7.92 -2.13 -11.39
N GLN A 78 8.18 -0.82 -11.40
CA GLN A 78 9.06 -0.19 -10.42
C GLN A 78 8.54 -0.36 -8.99
N VAL A 79 9.42 -0.81 -8.11
CA VAL A 79 9.17 -0.87 -6.67
C VAL A 79 9.54 0.46 -6.05
N THR A 80 8.63 1.04 -5.28
CA THR A 80 8.87 2.23 -4.45
C THR A 80 8.72 1.85 -2.99
N VAL A 81 9.70 2.20 -2.16
CA VAL A 81 9.74 1.91 -0.72
C VAL A 81 10.20 3.12 0.08
N GLY A 82 9.78 3.21 1.34
CA GLY A 82 10.12 4.33 2.22
C GLY A 82 9.12 5.47 2.11
N ASN A 83 9.59 6.71 2.25
CA ASN A 83 8.76 7.93 2.31
C ASN A 83 7.79 7.99 3.48
N GLU A 84 7.99 7.16 4.50
CA GLU A 84 7.01 6.99 5.55
C GLU A 84 7.05 8.13 6.58
N THR A 85 5.91 8.42 7.22
CA THR A 85 5.77 9.63 8.07
C THR A 85 5.15 9.39 9.44
N VAL A 86 4.68 8.19 9.76
CA VAL A 86 3.97 7.88 11.01
C VAL A 86 4.41 6.56 11.62
N MET A 87 4.21 6.41 12.93
CA MET A 87 4.34 5.14 13.63
C MET A 87 3.09 4.28 13.46
N PHE A 88 1.90 4.89 13.55
CA PHE A 88 0.64 4.15 13.53
C PHE A 88 -0.23 4.57 12.34
N ARG A 89 -0.79 3.58 11.64
CA ARG A 89 -1.62 3.83 10.46
C ARG A 89 -2.88 4.64 10.76
N HIS A 90 -3.40 4.61 12.00
CA HIS A 90 -4.57 5.41 12.35
C HIS A 90 -4.25 6.91 12.52
N ASP A 91 -2.99 7.29 12.69
CA ASP A 91 -2.57 8.69 12.68
C ASP A 91 -2.61 9.25 11.26
N LYS A 92 -2.17 8.43 10.29
CA LYS A 92 -2.20 8.69 8.84
C LYS A 92 -1.91 7.38 8.10
N LYS A 93 -2.26 7.27 6.82
CA LYS A 93 -1.89 6.11 6.00
C LYS A 93 -0.38 5.84 6.02
N PHE A 94 -0.01 4.57 6.04
CA PHE A 94 1.30 4.15 5.53
C PHE A 94 1.34 4.38 4.02
N ILE A 95 2.51 4.74 3.50
CA ILE A 95 2.62 5.37 2.18
C ILE A 95 2.93 4.33 1.11
N ASN A 96 3.99 3.55 1.29
CA ASN A 96 4.48 2.63 0.27
C ASN A 96 4.41 1.18 0.79
N PRO A 97 3.53 0.33 0.22
CA PRO A 97 3.40 -1.07 0.62
C PRO A 97 4.72 -1.83 0.63
N THR A 98 4.90 -2.70 1.62
CA THR A 98 6.12 -3.51 1.75
C THR A 98 6.39 -4.32 0.47
N CYS A 99 7.60 -4.21 -0.05
CA CYS A 99 8.10 -5.05 -1.12
C CYS A 99 8.30 -6.47 -0.60
N ILE A 100 7.53 -7.43 -1.11
CA ILE A 100 7.73 -8.86 -0.86
C ILE A 100 8.57 -9.41 -2.00
N ALA A 101 9.77 -9.90 -1.68
CA ALA A 101 10.69 -10.49 -2.62
C ALA A 101 10.91 -11.97 -2.31
N ILE A 102 11.05 -12.80 -3.34
CA ILE A 102 11.34 -14.22 -3.18
C ILE A 102 12.80 -14.49 -3.52
N LYS A 103 13.51 -15.15 -2.60
CA LYS A 103 14.91 -15.52 -2.74
C LYS A 103 15.05 -16.72 -3.66
N LEU A 104 15.90 -16.59 -4.68
CA LEU A 104 16.35 -17.68 -5.53
C LEU A 104 17.87 -17.76 -5.50
N ASN A 105 18.40 -18.98 -5.51
CA ASN A 105 19.84 -19.22 -5.54
C ASN A 105 20.29 -19.42 -6.99
N SER A 106 21.41 -18.82 -7.39
CA SER A 106 21.95 -19.03 -8.74
C SER A 106 22.27 -20.51 -8.98
N SER A 107 22.76 -21.24 -7.98
CA SER A 107 23.08 -22.67 -8.12
C SER A 107 21.86 -23.61 -8.13
N ASP A 108 20.62 -23.09 -8.03
CA ASP A 108 19.42 -23.94 -7.99
C ASP A 108 19.14 -24.58 -9.37
N PRO A 109 19.13 -25.92 -9.49
CA PRO A 109 18.83 -26.59 -10.77
C PRO A 109 17.38 -26.39 -11.20
N GLU A 110 16.46 -26.09 -10.28
CA GLU A 110 15.04 -25.84 -10.57
C GLU A 110 14.73 -24.35 -10.80
N PHE A 111 15.75 -23.52 -10.99
CA PHE A 111 15.61 -22.07 -11.09
C PHE A 111 14.51 -21.62 -12.06
N GLU A 112 14.50 -22.10 -13.31
CA GLU A 112 13.51 -21.68 -14.30
C GLU A 112 12.08 -22.04 -13.87
N SER A 113 11.87 -23.23 -13.31
CA SER A 113 10.56 -23.67 -12.84
C SER A 113 10.06 -22.78 -11.70
N LYS A 114 10.90 -22.53 -10.70
CA LYS A 114 10.55 -21.67 -9.55
C LYS A 114 10.34 -20.23 -9.99
N PHE A 115 11.23 -19.71 -10.83
CA PHE A 115 11.12 -18.35 -11.37
C PHE A 115 9.82 -18.15 -12.13
N ASN A 116 9.47 -19.05 -13.06
CA ASN A 116 8.24 -18.94 -13.83
C ASN A 116 6.98 -19.05 -12.95
N LYS A 117 6.99 -19.90 -11.91
CA LYS A 117 5.89 -19.96 -10.94
C LYS A 117 5.72 -18.63 -10.20
N ILE A 118 6.81 -18.02 -9.76
CA ILE A 118 6.77 -16.74 -9.03
C ILE A 118 6.36 -15.59 -9.96
N SER A 119 6.91 -15.51 -11.17
CA SER A 119 6.66 -14.41 -12.10
C SER A 119 5.23 -14.40 -12.65
N ASN A 120 4.62 -15.58 -12.76
CA ASN A 120 3.26 -15.72 -13.28
C ASN A 120 2.19 -15.69 -12.18
N TYR A 121 2.60 -15.65 -10.90
CA TYR A 121 1.66 -15.64 -9.79
C TYR A 121 1.02 -14.25 -9.63
N CYS A 122 -0.29 -14.21 -9.84
CA CYS A 122 -1.12 -13.02 -9.68
C CYS A 122 -2.50 -13.45 -9.17
N VAL A 123 -3.02 -12.74 -8.16
CA VAL A 123 -4.38 -12.95 -7.65
C VAL A 123 -5.11 -11.62 -7.68
N GLU A 124 -6.26 -11.56 -8.35
CA GLU A 124 -7.14 -10.40 -8.28
C GLU A 124 -7.90 -10.42 -6.95
N ARG A 125 -7.83 -9.33 -6.19
CA ARG A 125 -8.58 -9.16 -4.96
C ARG A 125 -9.06 -7.72 -4.86
N VAL A 126 -10.38 -7.56 -4.78
CA VAL A 126 -11.01 -6.24 -4.60
C VAL A 126 -10.62 -5.27 -5.74
N GLY A 127 -10.56 -5.78 -6.97
CA GLY A 127 -10.20 -5.00 -8.17
C GLY A 127 -8.72 -4.66 -8.30
N GLU A 128 -7.86 -5.21 -7.42
CA GLU A 128 -6.41 -5.02 -7.47
C GLU A 128 -5.69 -6.35 -7.74
N ASN A 129 -4.68 -6.29 -8.60
CA ASN A 129 -3.79 -7.43 -8.87
C ASN A 129 -2.70 -7.53 -7.80
N LEU A 130 -2.81 -8.55 -6.95
CA LEU A 130 -1.84 -8.87 -5.91
C LEU A 130 -0.73 -9.76 -6.47
N LYS A 131 0.50 -9.24 -6.51
CA LYS A 131 1.69 -9.94 -6.98
C LYS A 131 2.89 -9.78 -6.04
N VAL A 132 3.83 -10.73 -6.15
CA VAL A 132 5.20 -10.60 -5.62
C VAL A 132 5.89 -9.44 -6.33
N ASN A 133 6.72 -8.68 -5.62
CA ASN A 133 7.32 -7.46 -6.16
C ASN A 133 8.67 -7.70 -6.85
N ALA A 134 9.48 -8.62 -6.34
CA ALA A 134 10.87 -8.76 -6.80
C ALA A 134 11.41 -10.19 -6.63
N ILE A 135 12.46 -10.52 -7.39
CA ILE A 135 13.32 -11.68 -7.14
C ILE A 135 14.58 -11.20 -6.41
N ALA A 136 14.92 -11.87 -5.31
CA ALA A 136 16.21 -11.73 -4.64
C ALA A 136 17.16 -12.84 -5.09
N LEU A 137 18.03 -12.56 -6.05
CA LEU A 137 18.94 -13.55 -6.63
C LEU A 137 20.28 -13.57 -5.89
N VAL A 138 20.64 -14.75 -5.37
CA VAL A 138 21.90 -14.96 -4.64
C VAL A 138 22.97 -15.52 -5.57
N ASP A 139 24.11 -14.83 -5.65
CA ASP A 139 25.33 -15.26 -6.33
C ASP A 139 26.04 -16.36 -5.53
N LEU A 140 25.94 -17.60 -6.02
CA LEU A 140 26.61 -18.77 -5.45
C LEU A 140 27.51 -19.48 -6.46
N ASP A 141 27.37 -19.20 -7.75
CA ASP A 141 28.10 -19.85 -8.83
C ASP A 141 28.11 -19.01 -10.13
N ASN A 142 28.81 -19.50 -11.15
CA ASN A 142 28.97 -18.80 -12.44
C ASN A 142 27.65 -18.60 -13.21
N SER A 143 26.57 -19.33 -12.86
CA SER A 143 25.26 -19.18 -13.50
C SER A 143 24.53 -17.90 -13.08
N PHE A 144 25.03 -17.20 -12.04
CA PHE A 144 24.45 -15.96 -11.55
C PHE A 144 24.26 -14.90 -12.64
N ILE A 145 25.23 -14.73 -13.53
CA ILE A 145 25.19 -13.73 -14.61
C ILE A 145 24.04 -14.04 -15.57
N GLU A 146 23.95 -15.28 -16.05
CA GLU A 146 22.91 -15.72 -16.97
C GLU A 146 21.51 -15.59 -16.34
N LYS A 147 21.36 -16.09 -15.11
CA LYS A 147 20.09 -16.05 -14.37
C LYS A 147 19.66 -14.62 -14.04
N THR A 148 20.60 -13.71 -13.79
CA THR A 148 20.29 -12.29 -13.61
C THR A 148 19.71 -11.68 -14.90
N LYS A 149 20.34 -11.94 -16.05
CA LYS A 149 19.84 -11.48 -17.36
C LYS A 149 18.45 -12.03 -17.66
N ARG A 150 18.24 -13.31 -17.35
CA ARG A 150 16.95 -13.98 -17.53
C ARG A 150 15.82 -13.30 -16.75
N VAL A 151 16.05 -12.95 -15.47
CA VAL A 151 15.06 -12.22 -14.67
C VAL A 151 14.91 -10.78 -15.18
N ALA A 152 16.00 -10.10 -15.50
CA ALA A 152 15.96 -8.74 -16.04
C ALA A 152 15.10 -8.63 -17.31
N GLN A 153 15.21 -9.61 -18.22
CA GLN A 153 14.41 -9.70 -19.45
C GLN A 153 12.90 -9.86 -19.21
N SER A 154 12.50 -10.45 -18.07
CA SER A 154 11.08 -10.58 -17.71
C SER A 154 10.43 -9.27 -17.26
N GLY A 155 11.23 -8.23 -17.01
CA GLY A 155 10.76 -6.98 -16.43
C GLY A 155 10.43 -7.06 -14.93
N MET A 156 10.77 -8.16 -14.24
CA MET A 156 10.65 -8.22 -12.78
C MET A 156 11.77 -7.40 -12.10
N PRO A 157 11.45 -6.62 -11.05
CA PRO A 157 12.44 -6.01 -10.17
C PRO A 157 13.37 -7.04 -9.54
N LEU A 158 14.63 -6.64 -9.40
CA LEU A 158 15.73 -7.50 -8.95
C LEU A 158 16.39 -6.95 -7.68
N ILE A 159 16.69 -7.87 -6.77
CA ILE A 159 17.60 -7.65 -5.64
C ILE A 159 18.80 -8.58 -5.87
N LEU A 160 19.98 -8.02 -6.15
CA LEU A 160 21.20 -8.79 -6.38
C LEU A 160 21.95 -8.98 -5.07
N ILE A 161 22.23 -10.22 -4.70
CA ILE A 161 22.90 -10.55 -3.43
C ILE A 161 24.20 -11.30 -3.74
N SER A 162 25.34 -10.65 -3.57
CA SER A 162 26.65 -11.26 -3.85
C SER A 162 27.72 -10.82 -2.84
N SER A 163 28.76 -11.62 -2.66
CA SER A 163 30.01 -11.18 -2.01
C SER A 163 31.08 -10.75 -3.02
N ASN A 164 30.84 -10.96 -4.31
CA ASN A 164 31.78 -10.63 -5.38
C ASN A 164 31.40 -9.30 -6.04
N VAL A 165 32.23 -8.28 -5.78
CA VAL A 165 32.00 -6.92 -6.28
C VAL A 165 32.13 -6.86 -7.81
N GLU A 166 33.04 -7.62 -8.41
CA GLU A 166 33.25 -7.57 -9.86
C GLU A 166 32.12 -8.25 -10.62
N ASN A 167 31.56 -9.34 -10.08
CA ASN A 167 30.35 -9.93 -10.66
C ASN A 167 29.20 -8.91 -10.71
N ILE A 168 29.03 -8.13 -9.63
CA ILE A 168 28.02 -7.07 -9.56
C ILE A 168 28.31 -5.95 -10.55
N LYS A 169 29.55 -5.44 -10.64
CA LYS A 169 29.90 -4.39 -11.60
C LYS A 169 29.65 -4.83 -13.04
N ASN A 170 30.09 -6.04 -13.38
CA ASN A 170 29.90 -6.61 -14.72
C ASN A 170 28.42 -6.69 -15.08
N ILE A 171 27.59 -7.27 -14.21
CA ILE A 171 26.17 -7.43 -14.53
C ILE A 171 25.44 -6.09 -14.58
N LEU A 172 25.73 -5.14 -13.68
CA LEU A 172 25.12 -3.80 -13.70
C LEU A 172 25.43 -3.03 -14.99
N ALA A 173 26.61 -3.22 -15.57
CA ALA A 173 26.95 -2.64 -16.87
C ALA A 173 26.09 -3.19 -18.02
N GLU A 174 25.59 -4.42 -17.88
CA GLU A 174 24.76 -5.10 -18.89
C GLU A 174 23.25 -4.87 -18.70
N ILE A 175 22.77 -4.70 -17.46
CA ILE A 175 21.33 -4.56 -17.13
C ILE A 175 20.94 -3.15 -16.64
N LYS A 176 21.44 -2.11 -17.30
CA LYS A 176 21.26 -0.70 -16.88
C LYS A 176 19.79 -0.30 -16.67
N GLU A 177 18.90 -0.77 -17.54
CA GLU A 177 17.48 -0.44 -17.48
C GLU A 177 16.73 -1.13 -16.32
N SER A 178 17.28 -2.24 -15.78
CA SER A 178 16.64 -3.00 -14.72
C SER A 178 16.79 -2.36 -13.34
N LYS A 179 17.75 -1.43 -13.16
CA LYS A 179 18.00 -0.66 -11.93
C LYS A 179 17.79 -1.47 -10.63
N PRO A 180 18.52 -2.57 -10.43
CA PRO A 180 18.28 -3.48 -9.31
C PRO A 180 18.69 -2.86 -7.97
N LEU A 181 18.16 -3.39 -6.87
CA LEU A 181 18.72 -3.16 -5.53
C LEU A 181 19.92 -4.08 -5.32
N VAL A 182 21.04 -3.56 -4.86
CA VAL A 182 22.28 -4.34 -4.68
C VAL A 182 22.58 -4.56 -3.20
N TYR A 183 22.84 -5.80 -2.83
CA TYR A 183 23.33 -6.17 -1.52
C TYR A 183 24.67 -6.91 -1.62
N LEU A 184 25.76 -6.16 -1.35
CA LEU A 184 27.09 -6.73 -1.21
C LEU A 184 27.30 -7.31 0.21
N LYS A 185 27.42 -8.63 0.30
CA LYS A 185 27.70 -9.33 1.56
C LYS A 185 29.15 -9.05 1.99
N ASN A 186 29.30 -8.54 3.22
CA ASN A 186 30.61 -8.36 3.89
C ASN A 186 31.61 -7.47 3.11
N SER A 187 31.11 -6.51 2.33
CA SER A 187 31.93 -5.53 1.63
C SER A 187 31.54 -4.12 2.05
N ASP A 188 32.53 -3.23 2.10
CA ASP A 188 32.41 -1.79 2.30
C ASP A 188 32.22 -1.01 0.98
N LYS A 189 32.28 -1.69 -0.17
CA LYS A 189 32.18 -1.08 -1.51
C LYS A 189 30.75 -0.77 -1.96
N SER A 190 29.73 -0.95 -1.12
CA SER A 190 28.34 -0.63 -1.48
C SER A 190 28.17 0.82 -1.93
N VAL A 191 28.83 1.78 -1.25
CA VAL A 191 28.74 3.20 -1.61
C VAL A 191 29.42 3.51 -2.95
N GLU A 192 30.48 2.77 -3.30
CA GLU A 192 31.14 2.88 -4.60
C GLU A 192 30.17 2.47 -5.72
N ILE A 193 29.51 1.31 -5.56
CA ILE A 193 28.51 0.80 -6.51
C ILE A 193 27.35 1.78 -6.68
N GLU A 194 26.82 2.33 -5.58
CA GLU A 194 25.73 3.31 -5.61
C GLU A 194 26.10 4.52 -6.47
N LYS A 195 27.31 5.06 -6.28
CA LYS A 195 27.75 6.25 -6.99
C LYS A 195 28.03 6.00 -8.47
N GLU A 196 28.65 4.86 -8.78
CA GLU A 196 29.07 4.49 -10.12
C GLU A 196 27.87 4.13 -11.01
N PHE A 197 26.95 3.31 -10.50
CA PHE A 197 25.83 2.78 -11.29
C PHE A 197 24.49 3.47 -11.01
N LYS A 198 24.41 4.37 -10.02
CA LYS A 198 23.17 5.08 -9.63
C LYS A 198 22.03 4.11 -9.30
N VAL A 199 22.36 3.01 -8.65
CA VAL A 199 21.42 1.99 -8.17
C VAL A 199 21.36 2.00 -6.65
N PRO A 200 20.21 1.65 -6.05
CA PRO A 200 20.15 1.58 -4.60
C PRO A 200 20.97 0.42 -4.06
N VAL A 201 21.55 0.62 -2.87
CA VAL A 201 22.43 -0.34 -2.22
C VAL A 201 22.03 -0.61 -0.78
N VAL A 202 22.26 -1.83 -0.32
CA VAL A 202 21.99 -2.24 1.06
C VAL A 202 23.22 -2.01 1.94
N ILE A 203 23.01 -1.27 3.04
CA ILE A 203 23.97 -1.11 4.13
C ILE A 203 23.47 -1.88 5.34
N THR A 204 24.33 -2.71 5.92
CA THR A 204 23.94 -3.57 7.05
C THR A 204 24.77 -3.32 8.30
N GLY A 205 24.16 -3.56 9.45
CA GLY A 205 24.82 -3.65 10.75
C GLY A 205 24.42 -4.94 11.47
N ASN A 206 25.29 -5.44 12.33
CA ASN A 206 24.99 -6.59 13.18
C ASN A 206 23.88 -6.24 14.20
N ASN A 207 24.02 -5.06 14.81
CA ASN A 207 23.08 -4.45 15.75
C ASN A 207 22.80 -2.98 15.39
N LEU A 208 21.93 -2.31 16.15
CA LEU A 208 21.57 -0.90 15.91
C LEU A 208 22.77 0.04 15.90
N GLU A 209 23.70 -0.10 16.85
CA GLU A 209 24.88 0.76 16.94
C GLU A 209 25.75 0.65 15.68
N SER A 210 26.08 -0.58 15.27
CA SER A 210 26.86 -0.82 14.06
C SER A 210 26.10 -0.37 12.79
N LEU A 211 24.77 -0.47 12.77
CA LEU A 211 23.96 0.00 11.65
C LEU A 211 24.01 1.53 11.54
N VAL A 212 23.89 2.24 12.66
CA VAL A 212 24.03 3.70 12.73
C VAL A 212 25.42 4.14 12.27
N ASN A 213 26.47 3.47 12.72
CA ASN A 213 27.83 3.78 12.31
C ASN A 213 28.03 3.57 10.80
N ASN A 214 27.53 2.46 10.25
CA ASN A 214 27.71 2.13 8.83
C ASN A 214 26.89 3.05 7.90
N SER A 215 25.63 3.32 8.26
CA SER A 215 24.77 4.27 7.53
C SER A 215 25.25 5.71 7.65
N GLY A 216 25.77 6.12 8.80
CA GLY A 216 26.41 7.43 9.02
C GLY A 216 27.62 7.63 8.11
N LYS A 217 28.52 6.64 8.02
CA LYS A 217 29.64 6.67 7.08
C LYS A 217 29.18 6.77 5.62
N ALA A 218 28.11 6.07 5.25
CA ALA A 218 27.57 6.15 3.89
C ALA A 218 27.01 7.55 3.57
N LEU A 219 26.34 8.17 4.56
CA LEU A 219 25.86 9.57 4.47
C LEU A 219 27.00 10.58 4.36
N GLU A 220 28.07 10.44 5.14
CA GLU A 220 29.27 11.30 5.05
C GLU A 220 29.91 11.22 3.66
N ASN A 221 29.83 10.04 3.05
CA ASN A 221 30.23 9.82 1.67
C ASN A 221 29.21 10.31 0.64
N LYS A 222 28.13 11.01 1.04
CA LYS A 222 27.08 11.54 0.16
C LYS A 222 26.34 10.47 -0.66
N ALA A 223 26.18 9.27 -0.10
CA ALA A 223 25.32 8.26 -0.72
C ALA A 223 23.85 8.59 -0.43
N GLU A 224 23.02 8.55 -1.47
CA GLU A 224 21.62 8.95 -1.38
C GLU A 224 20.67 7.75 -1.49
N ASN A 225 21.03 6.75 -2.29
CA ASN A 225 20.19 5.59 -2.57
C ASN A 225 20.47 4.42 -1.63
N LEU A 226 20.21 4.59 -0.33
CA LEU A 226 20.49 3.57 0.68
C LEU A 226 19.22 2.85 1.16
N VAL A 227 19.36 1.55 1.36
CA VAL A 227 18.44 0.70 2.12
C VAL A 227 19.23 0.12 3.30
N ILE A 228 18.66 0.10 4.50
CA ILE A 228 19.34 -0.37 5.72
C ILE A 228 18.80 -1.72 6.17
N GLY A 229 19.64 -2.55 6.80
CA GLY A 229 19.22 -3.85 7.32
C GLY A 229 20.03 -4.33 8.52
N LEU A 230 19.37 -5.02 9.45
CA LEU A 230 20.03 -5.69 10.57
C LEU A 230 20.35 -7.15 10.20
N LYS A 231 21.55 -7.60 10.58
CA LYS A 231 21.95 -9.01 10.40
C LYS A 231 21.51 -9.89 11.58
N ASP A 232 21.68 -9.42 12.82
CA ASP A 232 21.46 -10.25 14.00
C ASP A 232 20.05 -10.04 14.56
N LEU A 233 19.05 -10.37 13.75
CA LEU A 233 17.66 -10.43 14.17
C LEU A 233 17.34 -11.78 14.80
N SER A 234 16.53 -11.76 15.85
CA SER A 234 15.95 -12.94 16.47
C SER A 234 14.47 -12.72 16.74
N ALA A 235 13.73 -13.80 16.96
CA ALA A 235 12.33 -13.74 17.38
C ALA A 235 12.10 -12.76 18.55
N ASN A 236 13.05 -12.68 19.48
CA ASN A 236 12.95 -11.85 20.69
C ASN A 236 13.16 -10.35 20.44
N ASN A 237 14.02 -9.97 19.49
CA ASN A 237 14.44 -8.57 19.31
C ASN A 237 13.89 -7.92 18.03
N LEU A 238 13.24 -8.71 17.14
CA LEU A 238 12.80 -8.26 15.83
C LEU A 238 11.86 -7.05 15.90
N VAL A 239 10.81 -7.14 16.70
CA VAL A 239 9.80 -6.08 16.81
C VAL A 239 10.39 -4.82 17.44
N GLU A 240 11.21 -4.99 18.48
CA GLU A 240 11.87 -3.91 19.20
C GLU A 240 12.81 -3.14 18.27
N ASN A 241 13.73 -3.83 17.60
CA ASN A 241 14.72 -3.22 16.70
C ASN A 241 14.07 -2.46 15.54
N LEU A 242 13.08 -3.06 14.88
CA LEU A 242 12.37 -2.40 13.77
C LEU A 242 11.59 -1.17 14.25
N THR A 243 11.01 -1.26 15.46
CA THR A 243 10.31 -0.11 16.08
C THR A 243 11.28 1.01 16.41
N TYR A 244 12.48 0.70 16.93
CA TYR A 244 13.50 1.71 17.20
C TYR A 244 14.00 2.39 15.94
N ILE A 245 14.26 1.65 14.86
CA ILE A 245 14.66 2.23 13.56
C ILE A 245 13.58 3.21 13.08
N ARG A 246 12.32 2.76 13.05
CA ARG A 246 11.20 3.60 12.61
C ARG A 246 11.04 4.83 13.50
N ARG A 247 11.06 4.67 14.82
CA ARG A 247 10.92 5.79 15.76
C ARG A 247 12.04 6.80 15.60
N ALA A 248 13.28 6.34 15.48
CA ALA A 248 14.43 7.20 15.28
C ALA A 248 14.30 8.02 13.98
N ALA A 249 13.86 7.40 12.89
CA ALA A 249 13.61 8.11 11.62
C ALA A 249 12.48 9.13 11.73
N ILE A 250 11.31 8.71 12.24
CA ILE A 250 10.07 9.49 12.16
C ILE A 250 9.96 10.55 13.25
N GLU A 251 10.16 10.16 14.51
CA GLU A 251 9.97 11.04 15.66
C GLU A 251 11.23 11.86 15.94
N ASN A 252 12.40 11.21 15.90
CA ASN A 252 13.67 11.86 16.24
C ASN A 252 14.39 12.47 15.03
N LYS A 253 13.87 12.29 13.80
CA LYS A 253 14.46 12.78 12.55
C LYS A 253 15.94 12.39 12.39
N PHE A 254 16.29 11.20 12.90
CA PHE A 254 17.66 10.74 12.97
C PHE A 254 18.12 10.17 11.62
N LYS A 255 18.81 11.02 10.85
CA LYS A 255 19.20 10.76 9.45
C LYS A 255 19.88 9.40 9.21
N PRO A 256 20.81 8.89 10.05
CA PRO A 256 21.43 7.58 9.80
C PRO A 256 20.41 6.42 9.72
N LEU A 257 19.26 6.53 10.39
CA LEU A 257 18.20 5.54 10.33
C LEU A 257 17.01 5.97 9.45
N GLY A 258 17.12 7.11 8.76
CA GLY A 258 16.11 7.69 7.87
C GLY A 258 15.99 7.01 6.50
N PHE A 259 16.25 5.72 6.42
CA PHE A 259 16.24 4.94 5.17
C PHE A 259 15.24 3.78 5.23
N PRO A 260 14.77 3.27 4.08
CA PRO A 260 13.95 2.06 4.04
C PRO A 260 14.67 0.85 4.63
N VAL A 261 13.92 -0.04 5.29
CA VAL A 261 14.48 -1.22 5.95
C VAL A 261 14.25 -2.49 5.14
N ILE A 262 15.30 -3.29 4.93
CA ILE A 262 15.25 -4.64 4.36
C ILE A 262 15.47 -5.71 5.43
N SER A 263 14.61 -6.73 5.43
CA SER A 263 14.63 -7.86 6.35
C SER A 263 14.66 -9.20 5.59
N PHE A 264 15.40 -10.17 6.11
CA PHE A 264 15.57 -11.51 5.50
C PHE A 264 15.00 -12.58 6.43
N MET A 265 13.99 -13.30 5.98
CA MET A 265 13.27 -14.28 6.81
C MET A 265 14.18 -15.45 7.25
N ASP A 266 15.03 -15.92 6.33
CA ASP A 266 15.99 -17.01 6.56
C ASP A 266 17.16 -16.66 7.48
N ARG A 267 17.23 -15.41 7.96
CA ARG A 267 18.31 -14.93 8.83
C ARG A 267 17.86 -14.61 10.24
N VAL A 268 16.57 -14.76 10.52
CA VAL A 268 16.04 -14.49 11.85
C VAL A 268 16.24 -15.71 12.74
N GLN A 269 17.00 -15.53 13.81
CA GLN A 269 17.30 -16.60 14.76
C GLN A 269 16.09 -16.93 15.65
N GLY A 270 15.95 -18.20 16.03
CA GLY A 270 14.92 -18.65 16.96
C GLY A 270 13.52 -18.79 16.36
N ILE A 271 13.39 -18.74 15.03
CA ILE A 271 12.14 -19.02 14.32
C ILE A 271 12.19 -20.46 13.80
N PRO A 272 11.13 -21.27 14.01
CA PRO A 272 11.06 -22.62 13.46
C PRO A 272 11.19 -22.63 11.93
N GLU A 273 11.86 -23.65 11.39
CA GLU A 273 12.17 -23.72 9.96
C GLU A 273 10.96 -23.98 9.06
N ASN A 274 9.83 -24.42 9.62
CA ASN A 274 8.66 -24.71 8.79
C ASN A 274 8.08 -23.42 8.20
N ILE A 275 7.58 -23.54 6.97
CA ILE A 275 7.12 -22.40 6.17
C ILE A 275 5.90 -21.68 6.77
N ILE A 276 5.10 -22.36 7.59
CA ILE A 276 3.94 -21.77 8.24
C ILE A 276 4.41 -20.79 9.33
N ASP A 277 5.31 -21.22 10.22
CA ASP A 277 5.90 -20.36 11.24
C ASP A 277 6.68 -19.20 10.61
N LYS A 278 7.47 -19.46 9.56
CA LYS A 278 8.12 -18.40 8.79
C LYS A 278 7.11 -17.40 8.21
N THR A 279 5.94 -17.85 7.75
CA THR A 279 4.87 -16.97 7.24
C THR A 279 4.23 -16.13 8.34
N ILE A 280 3.97 -16.73 9.52
CA ILE A 280 3.47 -16.00 10.68
C ILE A 280 4.45 -14.88 11.07
N TRP A 281 5.76 -15.17 11.08
CA TRP A 281 6.76 -14.15 11.38
C TRP A 281 6.96 -13.13 10.25
N ALA A 282 6.85 -13.54 8.99
CA ALA A 282 6.82 -12.63 7.85
C ALA A 282 5.68 -11.60 7.95
N SER A 283 4.52 -12.02 8.48
CA SER A 283 3.40 -11.12 8.78
C SER A 283 3.79 -10.00 9.76
N THR A 284 4.68 -10.30 10.70
CA THR A 284 5.20 -9.31 11.66
C THR A 284 6.02 -8.25 10.97
N PHE A 285 6.84 -8.60 9.97
CA PHE A 285 7.59 -7.62 9.19
C PHE A 285 6.70 -6.65 8.43
N LEU A 286 5.58 -7.13 7.87
CA LEU A 286 4.58 -6.28 7.21
C LEU A 286 3.92 -5.31 8.19
N CYS A 287 3.66 -5.77 9.42
CA CYS A 287 3.05 -4.95 10.48
C CYS A 287 4.04 -4.05 11.22
N LYS A 288 5.34 -4.33 11.12
CA LYS A 288 6.42 -3.66 11.88
C LYS A 288 7.53 -3.15 10.95
N TYR A 289 7.15 -2.21 10.11
CA TYR A 289 8.03 -1.21 9.47
C TYR A 289 9.15 -1.75 8.56
N SER A 290 9.17 -3.03 8.21
CA SER A 290 10.03 -3.50 7.14
C SER A 290 9.47 -3.03 5.80
N ASN A 291 10.28 -2.28 5.05
CA ASN A 291 9.89 -1.78 3.74
C ASN A 291 10.16 -2.82 2.63
N ILE A 292 11.12 -3.73 2.85
CA ILE A 292 11.42 -4.87 1.98
C ILE A 292 11.54 -6.13 2.85
N VAL A 293 10.87 -7.20 2.45
CA VAL A 293 10.96 -8.53 3.09
C VAL A 293 11.36 -9.55 2.05
N VAL A 294 12.46 -10.25 2.31
CA VAL A 294 12.96 -11.34 1.47
C VAL A 294 12.60 -12.67 2.11
N LEU A 295 11.77 -13.45 1.40
CA LEU A 295 11.34 -14.79 1.81
C LEU A 295 12.16 -15.86 1.09
N ASP A 296 12.52 -16.94 1.79
CA ASP A 296 13.28 -18.07 1.27
C ASP A 296 12.41 -19.23 0.78
N TYR A 297 11.12 -19.01 0.65
CA TYR A 297 10.13 -19.97 0.19
C TYR A 297 9.08 -19.30 -0.67
N PHE A 298 8.40 -20.09 -1.49
CA PHE A 298 7.23 -19.67 -2.25
C PHE A 298 6.15 -20.76 -2.17
N ASN A 299 4.99 -20.37 -1.65
CA ASN A 299 3.79 -21.18 -1.63
C ASN A 299 2.61 -20.25 -1.89
N GLU A 300 1.81 -20.54 -2.90
CA GLU A 300 0.74 -19.66 -3.38
C GLU A 300 -0.23 -19.25 -2.27
N ALA A 301 -0.71 -20.20 -1.46
CA ALA A 301 -1.65 -19.92 -0.37
C ALA A 301 -1.04 -19.05 0.75
N LEU A 302 0.22 -19.30 1.11
CA LEU A 302 0.92 -18.51 2.13
C LEU A 302 1.25 -17.09 1.62
N ILE A 303 1.67 -16.98 0.35
CA ILE A 303 1.95 -15.69 -0.28
C ILE A 303 0.66 -14.89 -0.46
N TYR A 304 -0.45 -15.51 -0.86
CA TYR A 304 -1.77 -14.88 -0.91
C TYR A 304 -2.14 -14.24 0.43
N SER A 305 -1.90 -14.97 1.52
CA SER A 305 -2.18 -14.49 2.88
C SER A 305 -1.35 -13.25 3.25
N LEU A 306 -0.05 -13.24 2.91
CA LEU A 306 0.83 -12.09 3.13
C LEU A 306 0.46 -10.89 2.25
N LEU A 307 0.13 -11.12 0.98
CA LEU A 307 -0.31 -10.06 0.06
C LEU A 307 -1.62 -9.42 0.53
N THR A 308 -2.56 -10.23 1.00
CA THR A 308 -3.84 -9.78 1.58
C THR A 308 -3.60 -8.95 2.84
N LEU A 309 -2.76 -9.44 3.76
CA LEU A 309 -2.40 -8.67 4.96
C LEU A 309 -1.74 -7.33 4.59
N ARG A 310 -0.80 -7.34 3.64
CA ARG A 310 -0.17 -6.11 3.15
C ARG A 310 -1.20 -5.12 2.61
N GLN A 311 -2.11 -5.57 1.75
CA GLN A 311 -3.18 -4.72 1.21
C GLN A 311 -3.96 -4.06 2.36
N ASN A 312 -4.43 -4.86 3.32
CA ASN A 312 -5.20 -4.38 4.47
C ASN A 312 -4.44 -3.36 5.34
N ILE A 313 -3.15 -3.61 5.62
CA ILE A 313 -2.32 -2.72 6.46
C ILE A 313 -2.08 -1.38 5.78
N PHE A 314 -1.91 -1.37 4.45
CA PHE A 314 -1.57 -0.17 3.69
C PHE A 314 -2.79 0.57 3.08
N THR A 315 -4.01 0.03 3.19
CA THR A 315 -5.24 0.79 2.86
C THR A 315 -5.31 2.07 3.67
N ASP A 316 -5.70 3.19 3.04
CA ASP A 316 -5.87 4.48 3.70
C ASP A 316 -7.05 4.42 4.68
N PRO A 317 -6.84 4.54 6.00
CA PRO A 317 -7.92 4.44 6.96
C PRO A 317 -8.89 5.63 6.94
N GLN A 318 -8.54 6.73 6.25
CA GLN A 318 -9.42 7.90 6.12
C GLN A 318 -10.37 7.81 4.92
N LYS A 319 -10.12 6.87 4.00
CA LYS A 319 -10.89 6.74 2.76
C LYS A 319 -11.32 5.28 2.58
N PRO A 320 -12.61 4.97 2.84
CA PRO A 320 -13.14 3.66 2.50
C PRO A 320 -12.93 3.39 1.00
N LEU A 321 -12.56 2.17 0.66
CA LEU A 321 -12.52 1.73 -0.74
C LEU A 321 -13.95 1.69 -1.26
N GLN A 322 -14.23 2.42 -2.34
CA GLN A 322 -15.56 2.53 -2.93
C GLN A 322 -15.58 1.96 -4.33
N ILE A 323 -16.76 1.50 -4.73
CA ILE A 323 -17.09 1.08 -6.08
C ILE A 323 -18.00 2.15 -6.69
N ASP A 324 -17.90 2.36 -8.01
CA ASP A 324 -18.79 3.31 -8.68
C ASP A 324 -20.23 2.84 -8.53
N SER A 325 -21.12 3.74 -8.13
CA SER A 325 -22.56 3.47 -8.12
C SER A 325 -23.05 3.37 -9.55
N LYS A 326 -23.49 2.16 -9.93
CA LYS A 326 -24.14 1.85 -11.21
C LYS A 326 -24.82 0.48 -11.11
N LEU A 327 -25.48 0.09 -12.18
CA LEU A 327 -25.95 -1.28 -12.38
C LEU A 327 -24.81 -2.12 -13.01
N TYR A 328 -24.35 -3.15 -12.32
CA TYR A 328 -23.32 -4.07 -12.83
C TYR A 328 -23.96 -5.35 -13.37
N PRO A 329 -23.63 -5.78 -14.60
CA PRO A 329 -23.92 -7.13 -15.05
C PRO A 329 -22.89 -8.09 -14.46
N ILE A 330 -23.33 -9.12 -13.75
CA ILE A 330 -22.48 -10.19 -13.23
C ILE A 330 -22.82 -11.47 -14.00
N GLY A 331 -21.84 -11.99 -14.75
CA GLY A 331 -22.06 -13.08 -15.71
C GLY A 331 -22.81 -12.65 -16.98
N ASP A 332 -23.35 -13.64 -17.71
CA ASP A 332 -24.09 -13.44 -18.95
C ASP A 332 -25.56 -13.09 -18.67
N VAL A 333 -25.81 -11.85 -18.24
CA VAL A 333 -27.16 -11.36 -17.90
C VAL A 333 -28.06 -11.17 -19.12
N ASP A 334 -29.35 -11.37 -18.89
CA ASP A 334 -30.44 -11.06 -19.81
C ASP A 334 -31.55 -10.24 -19.12
N GLU A 335 -32.57 -9.85 -19.88
CA GLU A 335 -33.72 -9.07 -19.38
C GLU A 335 -34.60 -9.79 -18.33
N ASN A 336 -34.35 -11.07 -18.05
CA ASN A 336 -35.05 -11.86 -17.02
C ASN A 336 -34.17 -12.14 -15.79
N SER A 337 -32.89 -11.76 -15.85
CA SER A 337 -31.92 -12.02 -14.80
C SER A 337 -32.27 -11.22 -13.53
N PRO A 338 -32.15 -11.83 -12.34
CA PRO A 338 -32.55 -11.19 -11.10
C PRO A 338 -31.68 -9.97 -10.77
N VAL A 339 -32.26 -9.06 -10.00
CA VAL A 339 -31.61 -7.81 -9.59
C VAL A 339 -31.35 -7.86 -8.09
N PHE A 340 -30.08 -7.83 -7.70
CA PHE A 340 -29.66 -7.68 -6.30
C PHE A 340 -29.29 -6.22 -6.03
N VAL A 341 -29.53 -5.76 -4.81
CA VAL A 341 -29.19 -4.40 -4.35
C VAL A 341 -28.12 -4.49 -3.27
N THR A 342 -27.09 -3.65 -3.35
CA THR A 342 -26.09 -3.51 -2.28
C THR A 342 -25.45 -2.12 -2.28
N THR A 343 -24.58 -1.87 -1.30
CA THR A 343 -23.91 -0.57 -1.14
C THR A 343 -22.63 -0.47 -1.95
N ASN A 344 -22.11 0.76 -2.09
CA ASN A 344 -20.89 1.04 -2.84
C ASN A 344 -19.59 0.84 -2.03
N PHE A 345 -19.64 0.20 -0.86
CA PHE A 345 -18.44 -0.20 -0.13
C PHE A 345 -17.78 -1.40 -0.82
N ALA A 346 -16.50 -1.26 -1.20
CA ALA A 346 -15.83 -2.25 -2.04
C ALA A 346 -15.83 -3.66 -1.43
N LEU A 347 -15.62 -3.78 -0.12
CA LEU A 347 -15.65 -5.10 0.51
C LEU A 347 -17.05 -5.74 0.45
N THR A 348 -18.11 -4.98 0.70
CA THR A 348 -19.49 -5.48 0.52
C THR A 348 -19.73 -5.91 -0.92
N TYR A 349 -19.36 -5.06 -1.88
CA TYR A 349 -19.54 -5.31 -3.31
C TYR A 349 -18.87 -6.62 -3.74
N PHE A 350 -17.56 -6.76 -3.49
CA PHE A 350 -16.82 -7.95 -3.93
C PHE A 350 -17.26 -9.22 -3.21
N THR A 351 -17.70 -9.12 -1.94
CA THR A 351 -18.31 -10.25 -1.24
C THR A 351 -19.60 -10.71 -1.94
N VAL A 352 -20.46 -9.80 -2.39
CA VAL A 352 -21.69 -10.17 -3.12
C VAL A 352 -21.37 -10.69 -4.53
N VAL A 353 -20.47 -10.03 -5.27
CA VAL A 353 -20.07 -10.48 -6.62
C VAL A 353 -19.49 -11.88 -6.59
N SER A 354 -18.58 -12.17 -5.66
CA SER A 354 -17.92 -13.48 -5.58
C SER A 354 -18.92 -14.62 -5.40
N GLU A 355 -19.97 -14.41 -4.60
CA GLU A 355 -21.00 -15.42 -4.33
C GLU A 355 -22.01 -15.55 -5.47
N ILE A 356 -22.32 -14.45 -6.18
CA ILE A 356 -23.09 -14.52 -7.43
C ILE A 356 -22.32 -15.32 -8.48
N GLU A 357 -21.03 -15.03 -8.68
CA GLU A 357 -20.18 -15.77 -9.63
C GLU A 357 -20.04 -17.25 -9.24
N ALA A 358 -19.82 -17.54 -7.94
CA ALA A 358 -19.72 -18.90 -7.43
C ALA A 358 -21.01 -19.72 -7.60
N SER A 359 -22.17 -19.05 -7.64
CA SER A 359 -23.45 -19.70 -7.91
C SER A 359 -23.59 -20.21 -9.35
N GLY A 360 -22.82 -19.66 -10.30
CA GLY A 360 -22.96 -19.91 -11.72
C GLY A 360 -24.21 -19.31 -12.37
N MET A 361 -24.98 -18.49 -11.63
CA MET A 361 -26.19 -17.83 -12.10
C MET A 361 -25.93 -16.34 -12.40
N PRO A 362 -26.33 -15.83 -13.58
CA PRO A 362 -26.15 -14.42 -13.90
C PRO A 362 -27.12 -13.54 -13.12
N ALA A 363 -26.68 -12.34 -12.75
CA ALA A 363 -27.54 -11.36 -12.09
C ALA A 363 -27.08 -9.92 -12.33
N TYR A 364 -28.03 -9.00 -12.27
CA TYR A 364 -27.72 -7.58 -12.14
C TYR A 364 -27.47 -7.23 -10.68
N LEU A 365 -26.45 -6.42 -10.42
CA LEU A 365 -26.14 -5.89 -9.09
C LEU A 365 -26.23 -4.35 -9.11
N LEU A 366 -27.30 -3.82 -8.50
CA LEU A 366 -27.54 -2.38 -8.35
C LEU A 366 -26.74 -1.84 -7.15
N ILE A 367 -25.77 -0.96 -7.43
CA ILE A 367 -24.91 -0.36 -6.42
C ILE A 367 -25.40 1.04 -6.05
N THR A 368 -25.84 1.19 -4.81
CA THR A 368 -26.28 2.48 -4.27
C THR A 368 -25.13 3.23 -3.60
N SER A 369 -25.03 4.54 -3.82
CA SER A 369 -24.03 5.37 -3.16
C SER A 369 -24.30 5.47 -1.66
N SER A 370 -23.33 5.07 -0.84
CA SER A 370 -23.41 5.10 0.63
C SER A 370 -22.15 5.69 1.27
N ASP A 371 -21.39 6.51 0.53
CA ASP A 371 -20.07 7.02 0.92
C ASP A 371 -19.07 5.91 1.31
N GLY A 372 -19.19 4.74 0.70
CA GLY A 372 -18.32 3.59 0.99
C GLY A 372 -18.60 2.93 2.33
N MET A 373 -19.83 3.04 2.85
CA MET A 373 -20.26 2.36 4.07
C MET A 373 -20.85 0.98 3.77
N SER A 374 -20.58 0.01 4.65
CA SER A 374 -21.23 -1.32 4.61
C SER A 374 -22.75 -1.20 4.73
N VAL A 375 -23.50 -2.25 4.37
CA VAL A 375 -24.98 -2.26 4.38
C VAL A 375 -25.54 -1.74 5.71
N LEU A 376 -25.16 -2.37 6.82
CA LEU A 376 -25.66 -2.02 8.15
C LEU A 376 -25.18 -0.64 8.62
N THR A 377 -23.95 -0.26 8.31
CA THR A 377 -23.41 1.06 8.66
C THR A 377 -24.14 2.17 7.90
N ALA A 378 -24.39 1.97 6.61
CA ALA A 378 -25.09 2.92 5.76
C ALA A 378 -26.55 3.06 6.18
N TRP A 379 -27.22 1.94 6.45
CA TRP A 379 -28.59 1.92 6.97
C TRP A 379 -28.70 2.68 8.29
N ALA A 380 -27.84 2.37 9.28
CA ALA A 380 -27.84 3.06 10.57
C ALA A 380 -27.51 4.56 10.47
N ALA A 381 -26.81 4.98 9.41
CA ALA A 381 -26.48 6.37 9.12
C ALA A 381 -27.50 7.08 8.21
N ASN A 382 -28.63 6.44 7.87
CA ASN A 382 -29.61 6.94 6.90
C ASN A 382 -29.02 7.26 5.52
N LYS A 383 -27.99 6.52 5.11
CA LYS A 383 -27.36 6.58 3.78
C LYS A 383 -27.71 5.38 2.90
N PHE A 384 -28.54 4.48 3.39
CA PHE A 384 -29.10 3.36 2.65
C PHE A 384 -30.55 3.16 3.09
N THR A 385 -31.45 3.76 2.32
CA THR A 385 -32.89 3.89 2.55
C THR A 385 -33.66 3.54 1.28
N GLY A 386 -34.99 3.38 1.37
CA GLY A 386 -35.85 3.17 0.20
C GLY A 386 -35.67 4.25 -0.86
N GLU A 387 -35.65 5.52 -0.44
CA GLU A 387 -35.46 6.66 -1.35
C GLU A 387 -34.14 6.55 -2.13
N THR A 388 -33.04 6.20 -1.44
CA THR A 388 -31.72 6.09 -2.08
C THR A 388 -31.66 4.94 -3.09
N ILE A 389 -32.32 3.81 -2.80
CA ILE A 389 -32.40 2.66 -3.70
C ILE A 389 -33.26 3.01 -4.92
N ALA A 390 -34.42 3.62 -4.70
CA ALA A 390 -35.33 4.05 -5.76
C ALA A 390 -34.68 5.06 -6.70
N LYS A 391 -33.94 6.02 -6.14
CA LYS A 391 -33.16 6.99 -6.92
C LYS A 391 -32.12 6.29 -7.79
N ALA A 392 -31.35 5.36 -7.24
CA ALA A 392 -30.34 4.61 -7.99
C ALA A 392 -30.96 3.76 -9.12
N ALA A 393 -32.08 3.08 -8.86
CA ALA A 393 -32.78 2.28 -9.86
C ALA A 393 -33.26 3.14 -11.05
N LYS A 394 -33.78 4.35 -10.78
CA LYS A 394 -34.18 5.33 -11.81
C LYS A 394 -32.97 5.89 -12.56
N GLU A 395 -31.94 6.32 -11.83
CA GLU A 395 -30.71 6.90 -12.39
C GLU A 395 -29.99 5.94 -13.33
N PHE A 396 -29.96 4.64 -12.99
CA PHE A 396 -29.29 3.60 -13.78
C PHE A 396 -30.23 2.84 -14.72
N ASN A 397 -31.42 3.39 -15.00
CA ASN A 397 -32.39 2.85 -15.98
C ASN A 397 -32.77 1.37 -15.78
N LEU A 398 -32.92 0.95 -14.52
CA LEU A 398 -33.22 -0.45 -14.19
C LEU A 398 -34.54 -0.92 -14.82
N GLU A 399 -35.56 -0.06 -14.86
CA GLU A 399 -36.89 -0.36 -15.44
C GLU A 399 -36.86 -0.72 -16.93
N ASN A 400 -35.87 -0.19 -17.66
CA ASN A 400 -35.68 -0.47 -19.08
C ASN A 400 -34.69 -1.63 -19.31
N THR A 401 -34.02 -2.09 -18.26
CA THR A 401 -33.01 -3.15 -18.33
C THR A 401 -33.64 -4.52 -18.13
N VAL A 402 -34.59 -4.65 -17.19
CA VAL A 402 -35.29 -5.91 -16.90
C VAL A 402 -36.78 -5.86 -17.24
N LYS A 403 -37.33 -6.99 -17.70
CA LYS A 403 -38.76 -7.14 -18.02
C LYS A 403 -39.63 -7.30 -16.78
N HIS A 404 -39.07 -7.84 -15.71
CA HIS A 404 -39.76 -7.97 -14.42
C HIS A 404 -39.67 -6.67 -13.61
N ARG A 405 -40.39 -6.63 -12.48
CA ARG A 405 -40.35 -5.53 -11.51
C ARG A 405 -40.08 -6.12 -10.14
N LYS A 406 -38.91 -6.76 -9.99
CA LYS A 406 -38.50 -7.46 -8.77
C LYS A 406 -37.08 -7.10 -8.43
N MET A 407 -36.77 -6.91 -7.15
CA MET A 407 -35.41 -6.75 -6.68
C MET A 407 -35.20 -7.46 -5.34
N VAL A 408 -33.96 -7.90 -5.11
CA VAL A 408 -33.53 -8.59 -3.90
C VAL A 408 -32.71 -7.63 -3.06
N ILE A 409 -33.11 -7.42 -1.80
CA ILE A 409 -32.36 -6.61 -0.83
C ILE A 409 -31.65 -7.49 0.21
N PRO A 410 -30.57 -7.00 0.86
CA PRO A 410 -29.90 -7.77 1.91
C PRO A 410 -30.84 -8.04 3.09
N GLY A 411 -30.79 -9.26 3.64
CA GLY A 411 -31.74 -9.72 4.67
C GLY A 411 -31.76 -8.86 5.93
N HIS A 412 -30.61 -8.37 6.36
CA HIS A 412 -30.46 -7.53 7.55
C HIS A 412 -31.15 -6.16 7.47
N VAL A 413 -31.55 -5.72 6.27
CA VAL A 413 -32.29 -4.48 6.04
C VAL A 413 -33.71 -4.77 5.52
N SER A 414 -34.30 -5.91 5.89
CA SER A 414 -35.66 -6.30 5.49
C SER A 414 -36.72 -5.24 5.80
N THR A 415 -36.48 -4.38 6.80
CA THR A 415 -37.36 -3.27 7.17
C THR A 415 -37.47 -2.20 6.08
N LEU A 416 -36.53 -2.13 5.13
CA LEU A 416 -36.60 -1.21 3.99
C LEU A 416 -37.61 -1.64 2.93
N LYS A 417 -38.15 -2.87 3.02
CA LYS A 417 -39.08 -3.42 2.03
C LYS A 417 -40.25 -2.48 1.74
N GLU A 418 -40.96 -2.05 2.78
CA GLU A 418 -42.16 -1.21 2.65
C GLU A 418 -41.79 0.15 2.03
N GLU A 419 -40.72 0.78 2.52
CA GLU A 419 -40.23 2.07 2.01
C GLU A 419 -39.86 2.01 0.52
N ILE A 420 -39.18 0.93 0.09
CA ILE A 420 -38.81 0.73 -1.33
C ILE A 420 -40.06 0.55 -2.20
N GLU A 421 -41.03 -0.25 -1.76
CA GLU A 421 -42.26 -0.51 -2.52
C GLU A 421 -43.16 0.75 -2.60
N GLU A 422 -43.11 1.63 -1.60
CA GLU A 422 -43.74 2.95 -1.63
C GLU A 422 -43.05 3.89 -2.64
N ASP A 423 -41.72 3.96 -2.64
CA ASP A 423 -40.93 4.84 -3.53
C ASP A 423 -40.82 4.33 -4.98
N MET A 424 -41.05 3.04 -5.18
CA MET A 424 -41.08 2.36 -6.48
C MET A 424 -42.39 1.58 -6.70
N PRO A 425 -43.52 2.29 -6.93
CA PRO A 425 -44.80 1.63 -7.14
C PRO A 425 -44.76 0.60 -8.27
N GLY A 426 -45.24 -0.62 -7.97
CA GLY A 426 -45.27 -1.73 -8.93
C GLY A 426 -44.01 -2.61 -8.94
N TRP A 427 -43.00 -2.29 -8.14
CA TRP A 427 -41.88 -3.18 -7.85
C TRP A 427 -42.17 -4.07 -6.64
N GLU A 428 -41.79 -5.34 -6.73
CA GLU A 428 -41.78 -6.31 -5.64
C GLU A 428 -40.38 -6.37 -5.01
N THR A 429 -40.29 -6.15 -3.70
CA THR A 429 -39.04 -6.28 -2.96
C THR A 429 -38.97 -7.61 -2.23
N ILE A 430 -37.99 -8.42 -2.63
CA ILE A 430 -37.69 -9.74 -2.08
C ILE A 430 -36.58 -9.59 -1.03
N ILE A 431 -36.78 -10.20 0.13
CA ILE A 431 -35.78 -10.23 1.19
C ILE A 431 -34.80 -11.37 0.87
N GLY A 432 -33.56 -11.01 0.56
CA GLY A 432 -32.47 -11.95 0.35
C GLY A 432 -31.89 -12.50 1.66
N PRO A 433 -30.80 -13.28 1.57
CA PRO A 433 -30.14 -13.80 2.75
C PRO A 433 -29.47 -12.69 3.58
N ASN A 434 -29.20 -12.99 4.85
CA ASN A 434 -28.45 -12.10 5.75
C ASN A 434 -26.97 -12.01 5.38
N GLU A 435 -26.39 -13.13 4.95
CA GLU A 435 -24.99 -13.26 4.56
C GLU A 435 -24.90 -13.60 3.06
N ALA A 436 -23.88 -13.05 2.39
CA ALA A 436 -23.72 -13.26 0.95
C ALA A 436 -23.43 -14.72 0.59
N VAL A 437 -22.79 -15.49 1.48
CA VAL A 437 -22.45 -16.92 1.27
C VAL A 437 -23.67 -17.80 1.00
N ASP A 438 -24.86 -17.34 1.39
CA ASP A 438 -26.11 -18.07 1.18
C ASP A 438 -26.79 -17.70 -0.15
N ILE A 439 -26.24 -16.75 -0.93
CA ILE A 439 -26.75 -16.35 -2.25
C ILE A 439 -26.90 -17.56 -3.21
N PRO A 440 -25.91 -18.48 -3.33
CA PRO A 440 -26.04 -19.64 -4.21
C PRO A 440 -27.25 -20.53 -3.89
N ASP A 441 -27.59 -20.71 -2.62
CA ASP A 441 -28.76 -21.49 -2.21
C ASP A 441 -30.06 -20.71 -2.37
N PHE A 442 -30.01 -19.39 -2.16
CA PHE A 442 -31.14 -18.49 -2.41
C PHE A 442 -31.54 -18.47 -3.89
N PHE A 443 -30.58 -18.47 -4.82
CA PHE A 443 -30.85 -18.57 -6.26
C PHE A 443 -31.70 -19.79 -6.64
N LYS A 444 -31.54 -20.93 -5.95
CA LYS A 444 -32.31 -22.16 -6.22
C LYS A 444 -33.78 -22.03 -5.84
N GLN A 445 -34.13 -21.01 -5.06
CA GLN A 445 -35.47 -20.75 -4.54
C GLN A 445 -36.18 -19.60 -5.28
N LEU A 446 -35.43 -18.84 -6.07
CA LEU A 446 -35.92 -17.71 -6.88
C LEU A 446 -36.51 -18.19 -8.20
#